data_AF-A0A533S9U9-F1
#
_entry.id   AF-A0A533S9U9-F1
#
_cell.length_a   1.000
_cell.length_b   1.000
_cell.length_c   1.000
_cell.angle_alpha   90.00
_cell.angle_beta   90.00
_cell.angle_gamma   90.00
#
_symmetry.space_group_name_H-M   'P 1'
#
loop_
_entity.id
_entity.type
_entity.pdbx_description
1 polymer ?
#
loop_
_entity_poly.entity_id
_entity_poly.type
_entity_poly.pdbx_seq_one_letter_code
_entity_poly.pdbx_strand_id
1 'polypeptide(L)'
;MTELDGLYALWYRELKVFLREKSRVVSSLFTPLLWIVVFGGGLGSSVSLGGTNYQVFIFPGILTMTILFTSIFFGLYIVWDKRIDFFKEVLVAPLSRLTIFAGKMLGGCTDALIQGGLMLAFGVILGISYSVQMVVVAMIFMLVLASAVVSIGLIIGSFMESPEGFNLIVSFLVFPLFF
;
A
#
# COMPACT_ATOMS: atom_id res chain seq x y z
N MET A 1 28.60 -5.34 -8.71
CA MET A 1 27.44 -4.44 -8.51
C MET A 1 27.72 -3.64 -7.27
N THR A 2 27.51 -2.32 -7.31
CA THR A 2 27.51 -1.54 -6.06
C THR A 2 26.21 -1.80 -5.29
N GLU A 3 26.19 -1.54 -3.98
CA GLU A 3 24.97 -1.69 -3.16
C GLU A 3 23.82 -0.82 -3.70
N LEU A 4 24.13 0.35 -4.27
CA LEU A 4 23.15 1.25 -4.89
C LEU A 4 22.53 0.65 -6.16
N ASP A 5 23.34 0.01 -7.02
CA ASP A 5 22.85 -0.67 -8.22
C ASP A 5 21.91 -1.83 -7.84
N GLY A 6 22.25 -2.57 -6.78
CA GLY A 6 21.42 -3.64 -6.24
C GLY A 6 20.08 -3.13 -5.69
N LEU A 7 20.12 -2.05 -4.92
CA LEU A 7 18.92 -1.39 -4.39
C LEU A 7 18.01 -0.93 -5.53
N TYR A 8 18.55 -0.24 -6.52
CA TYR A 8 17.79 0.22 -7.68
C TYR A 8 17.20 -0.94 -8.48
N ALA A 9 17.97 -1.99 -8.73
CA ALA A 9 17.51 -3.16 -9.47
C ALA A 9 16.34 -3.87 -8.77
N LEU A 10 16.42 -4.01 -7.44
CA LEU A 10 15.35 -4.58 -6.62
C LEU A 10 14.09 -3.70 -6.65
N TRP A 11 14.23 -2.40 -6.37
CA TRP A 11 13.10 -1.47 -6.44
C TRP A 11 12.42 -1.48 -7.82
N TYR A 12 13.22 -1.44 -8.88
CA TYR A 12 12.73 -1.47 -10.26
C TYR A 12 12.04 -2.80 -10.61
N ARG A 13 12.49 -3.93 -10.05
CA ARG A 13 11.80 -5.23 -10.17
C ARG A 13 10.40 -5.13 -9.57
N GLU A 14 10.28 -4.69 -8.31
CA GLU A 14 8.98 -4.61 -7.62
C GLU A 14 8.01 -3.71 -8.40
N LEU A 15 8.49 -2.55 -8.88
CA LEU A 15 7.69 -1.64 -9.72
C LEU A 15 7.21 -2.31 -11.01
N LYS A 16 8.08 -3.07 -11.70
CA LYS A 16 7.70 -3.80 -12.91
C LYS A 16 6.67 -4.89 -12.64
N VAL A 17 6.78 -5.60 -11.51
CA VAL A 17 5.80 -6.62 -11.09
C VAL A 17 4.45 -5.95 -10.89
N PHE A 18 4.40 -4.86 -10.12
CA PHE A 18 3.17 -4.11 -9.86
C PHE A 18 2.49 -3.62 -11.15
N LEU A 19 3.25 -3.04 -12.08
CA LEU A 19 2.72 -2.54 -13.36
C LEU A 19 2.23 -3.66 -14.29
N ARG A 20 2.80 -4.87 -14.18
CA ARG A 20 2.38 -6.04 -14.97
C ARG A 20 1.13 -6.70 -14.38
N GLU A 21 0.96 -6.68 -13.08
CA GLU A 21 -0.22 -7.18 -12.37
C GLU A 21 -1.40 -6.18 -12.46
N LYS A 22 -1.91 -5.94 -13.66
CA LYS A 22 -3.04 -5.00 -13.88
C LYS A 22 -4.27 -5.33 -13.02
N SER A 23 -4.54 -6.62 -12.83
CA SER A 23 -5.61 -7.09 -11.96
C SER A 23 -5.44 -6.62 -10.53
N ARG A 24 -4.21 -6.54 -10.01
CA ARG A 24 -3.91 -6.02 -8.67
C ARG A 24 -4.25 -4.55 -8.57
N VAL A 25 -3.80 -3.73 -9.52
CA VAL A 25 -4.03 -2.27 -9.52
C VAL A 25 -5.53 -1.96 -9.54
N VAL A 26 -6.29 -2.66 -10.39
CA VAL A 26 -7.74 -2.46 -10.49
C VAL A 26 -8.44 -2.95 -9.22
N SER A 27 -8.11 -4.16 -8.76
CA SER A 27 -8.71 -4.75 -7.56
C SER A 27 -8.42 -3.95 -6.29
N SER A 28 -7.23 -3.35 -6.18
CA SER A 28 -6.84 -2.55 -5.02
C SER A 28 -7.62 -1.25 -4.89
N LEU A 29 -8.11 -0.70 -6.01
CA LEU A 29 -8.97 0.49 -6.00
C LEU A 29 -10.44 0.14 -5.88
N PHE A 30 -10.85 -1.05 -6.33
CA PHE A 30 -12.25 -1.46 -6.31
C PHE A 30 -12.84 -1.38 -4.89
N THR A 31 -12.17 -1.96 -3.89
CA THR A 31 -12.68 -1.97 -2.51
C THR A 31 -12.80 -0.56 -1.93
N PRO A 32 -11.75 0.30 -1.90
CA PRO A 32 -11.87 1.68 -1.42
C PRO A 32 -12.97 2.50 -2.12
N LEU A 33 -13.10 2.37 -3.44
CA LEU A 33 -14.14 3.06 -4.20
C LEU A 33 -15.54 2.55 -3.84
N LEU A 34 -15.69 1.24 -3.65
CA LEU A 34 -16.94 0.64 -3.17
C LEU A 34 -17.30 1.20 -1.78
N TRP A 35 -16.34 1.32 -0.87
CA TRP A 35 -16.58 1.96 0.44
C TRP A 35 -17.10 3.39 0.29
N ILE A 36 -16.50 4.20 -0.59
CA ILE A 36 -16.96 5.58 -0.85
C ILE A 36 -18.38 5.59 -1.42
N VAL A 37 -18.70 4.71 -2.37
CA VAL A 37 -20.03 4.70 -3.00
C VAL A 37 -21.09 4.20 -2.02
N VAL A 38 -20.84 3.08 -1.34
CA VAL A 38 -21.80 2.43 -0.45
C VAL A 38 -22.02 3.24 0.83
N PHE A 39 -20.94 3.60 1.54
CA PHE A 39 -21.07 4.35 2.78
C PHE A 39 -21.29 5.83 2.52
N GLY A 40 -20.55 6.40 1.57
CA GLY A 40 -20.69 7.80 1.22
C GLY A 40 -22.06 8.16 0.62
N GLY A 41 -22.58 7.34 -0.29
CA GLY A 41 -23.90 7.54 -0.87
C GLY A 41 -25.04 7.02 0.01
N GLY A 42 -24.89 5.80 0.55
CA GLY A 42 -25.91 5.15 1.37
C GLY A 42 -26.15 5.87 2.70
N LEU A 43 -25.11 6.05 3.52
CA LEU A 43 -25.23 6.75 4.81
C LEU A 43 -25.33 8.27 4.64
N GLY A 44 -24.76 8.83 3.57
CA GLY A 44 -24.86 10.26 3.27
C GLY A 44 -26.30 10.74 3.02
N SER A 45 -27.22 9.84 2.65
CA SER A 45 -28.66 10.13 2.57
C SER A 45 -29.31 10.39 3.95
N SER A 46 -28.70 9.88 5.02
CA SER A 46 -29.25 9.88 6.38
C SER A 46 -28.47 10.77 7.35
N VAL A 47 -27.25 11.20 6.98
CA VAL A 47 -26.35 12.01 7.80
C VAL A 47 -26.20 13.41 7.19
N SER A 48 -26.67 14.43 7.90
CA SER A 48 -26.46 15.83 7.52
C SER A 48 -25.21 16.39 8.18
N LEU A 49 -24.18 16.68 7.38
CA LEU A 49 -22.93 17.30 7.84
C LEU A 49 -22.90 18.82 7.57
N GLY A 50 -23.98 19.53 7.88
CA GLY A 50 -24.00 20.99 7.80
C GLY A 50 -23.60 21.56 6.42
N GLY A 51 -23.97 20.87 5.33
CA GLY A 51 -23.67 21.27 3.95
C GLY A 51 -22.47 20.56 3.30
N THR A 52 -21.74 19.71 4.02
CA THR A 52 -20.66 18.89 3.43
C THR A 52 -21.19 17.53 3.01
N ASN A 53 -20.83 17.06 1.81
CA ASN A 53 -21.17 15.70 1.37
C ASN A 53 -20.41 14.67 2.22
N TYR A 54 -21.12 13.67 2.74
CA TYR A 54 -20.54 12.60 3.55
C TYR A 54 -19.40 11.86 2.83
N GLN A 55 -19.46 11.70 1.50
CA GLN A 55 -18.37 11.16 0.68
C GLN A 55 -17.06 11.93 0.84
N VAL A 56 -17.12 13.26 0.91
CA VAL A 56 -15.95 14.13 1.10
C VAL A 56 -15.39 13.98 2.51
N PHE A 57 -16.27 13.83 3.50
CA PHE A 57 -15.88 13.66 4.90
C PHE A 57 -15.16 12.34 5.16
N ILE A 58 -15.63 11.22 4.60
CA ILE A 58 -15.03 9.89 4.84
C ILE A 58 -13.78 9.62 3.98
N PHE A 59 -13.57 10.39 2.91
CA PHE A 59 -12.48 10.21 1.96
C PHE A 59 -11.07 10.08 2.59
N PRO A 60 -10.60 10.97 3.50
CA PRO A 60 -9.26 10.84 4.08
C PRO A 60 -9.09 9.57 4.93
N GLY A 61 -10.16 9.09 5.57
CA GLY A 61 -10.15 7.82 6.29
C GLY A 61 -9.95 6.65 5.33
N ILE A 62 -10.70 6.61 4.24
CA ILE A 62 -10.60 5.56 3.21
C ILE A 62 -9.23 5.62 2.49
N LEU A 63 -8.70 6.82 2.26
CA LEU A 63 -7.34 7.00 1.73
C LEU A 63 -6.31 6.36 2.67
N THR A 64 -6.39 6.65 3.96
CA THR A 64 -5.49 6.10 4.98
C THR A 64 -5.60 4.58 5.06
N MET A 65 -6.82 4.05 5.04
CA MET A 65 -7.08 2.60 4.99
C MET A 65 -6.44 1.96 3.75
N THR A 66 -6.59 2.59 2.58
CA THR A 66 -5.99 2.09 1.33
C THR A 66 -4.47 1.95 1.48
N ILE A 67 -3.81 2.96 2.05
CA ILE A 67 -2.36 2.92 2.30
C ILE A 67 -2.01 1.85 3.32
N LEU A 68 -2.75 1.74 4.42
CA LEU A 68 -2.52 0.74 5.48
C LEU A 68 -2.56 -0.69 4.91
N PHE A 69 -3.66 -1.05 4.23
CA PHE A 69 -3.84 -2.38 3.65
C PHE A 69 -2.79 -2.67 2.59
N THR A 70 -2.58 -1.77 1.62
CA THR A 70 -1.61 -2.00 0.55
C THR A 70 -0.19 -2.15 1.08
N SER A 71 0.17 -1.37 2.10
CA SER A 71 1.50 -1.40 2.70
C SER A 71 1.76 -2.68 3.47
N ILE A 72 0.84 -3.10 4.34
CA ILE A 72 1.09 -4.26 5.20
C ILE A 72 1.05 -5.56 4.41
N PHE A 73 0.13 -5.68 3.46
CA PHE A 73 0.02 -6.85 2.59
C PHE A 73 1.14 -6.95 1.56
N PHE A 74 1.91 -5.88 1.33
CA PHE A 74 3.15 -5.98 0.54
C PHE A 74 4.14 -7.00 1.14
N GLY A 75 4.09 -7.21 2.46
CA GLY A 75 4.86 -8.25 3.15
C GLY A 75 4.60 -9.67 2.60
N LEU A 76 3.44 -9.93 2.01
CA LEU A 76 3.09 -11.24 1.44
C LEU A 76 4.04 -11.64 0.29
N TYR A 77 4.56 -10.67 -0.46
CA TYR A 77 5.46 -10.92 -1.58
C TYR A 77 6.78 -11.55 -1.14
N ILE A 78 7.28 -11.24 0.06
CA ILE A 78 8.50 -11.90 0.57
C ILE A 78 8.23 -13.38 0.88
N VAL A 79 7.01 -13.73 1.27
CA VAL A 79 6.60 -15.11 1.56
C VAL A 79 6.51 -15.90 0.24
N TRP A 80 5.95 -15.29 -0.80
CA TRP A 80 5.92 -15.86 -2.15
C TRP A 80 7.31 -15.98 -2.76
N ASP A 81 8.16 -14.95 -2.63
CA ASP A 81 9.54 -14.97 -3.12
C ASP A 81 10.34 -16.12 -2.49
N LYS A 82 10.09 -16.46 -1.21
CA LYS A 82 10.70 -17.63 -0.54
C LYS A 82 10.24 -18.96 -1.10
N ARG A 83 8.97 -19.06 -1.51
CA ARG A 83 8.38 -20.31 -2.03
C ARG A 83 8.77 -20.59 -3.46
N ILE A 84 8.79 -19.57 -4.31
CA ILE A 84 9.04 -19.71 -5.76
C ILE A 84 10.55 -19.63 -6.02
N ASP A 85 11.38 -20.45 -5.35
CA ASP A 85 12.83 -20.65 -5.57
C ASP A 85 13.72 -19.40 -5.85
N PHE A 86 13.20 -18.18 -5.70
CA PHE A 86 13.79 -16.92 -6.12
C PHE A 86 14.91 -16.50 -5.16
N PHE A 87 14.83 -16.96 -3.91
CA PHE A 87 15.94 -16.84 -2.97
C PHE A 87 17.19 -17.60 -3.41
N LYS A 88 17.11 -18.64 -4.27
CA LYS A 88 18.34 -19.27 -4.77
C LYS A 88 19.13 -18.35 -5.68
N GLU A 89 18.49 -17.41 -6.40
CA GLU A 89 19.17 -16.42 -7.23
C GLU A 89 19.61 -15.18 -6.41
N VAL A 90 18.79 -14.72 -5.46
CA VAL A 90 19.12 -13.57 -4.60
C VAL A 90 20.21 -13.90 -3.58
N LEU A 91 20.29 -15.14 -3.07
CA LEU A 91 21.35 -15.57 -2.14
C LEU A 91 22.71 -15.74 -2.84
N VAL A 92 22.73 -15.84 -4.18
CA VAL A 92 23.96 -15.88 -4.99
C VAL A 92 24.40 -14.47 -5.39
N ALA A 93 23.50 -13.48 -5.31
CA ALA A 93 23.86 -12.09 -5.48
C ALA A 93 24.61 -11.57 -4.23
N PRO A 94 25.77 -10.92 -4.39
CA PRO A 94 26.55 -10.40 -3.27
C PRO A 94 25.94 -9.07 -2.76
N LEU A 95 24.70 -9.10 -2.27
CA LEU A 95 23.99 -7.93 -1.74
C LEU A 95 23.79 -8.06 -0.23
N SER A 96 23.97 -6.95 0.49
CA SER A 96 23.67 -6.92 1.91
C SER A 96 22.16 -7.12 2.19
N ARG A 97 21.84 -7.72 3.36
CA ARG A 97 20.44 -7.91 3.80
C ARG A 97 19.69 -6.59 3.93
N LEU A 98 20.40 -5.52 4.32
CA LEU A 98 19.84 -4.17 4.43
C LEU A 98 19.45 -3.61 3.06
N THR A 99 20.27 -3.81 2.03
CA THR A 99 19.94 -3.39 0.66
C THR A 99 18.73 -4.15 0.10
N ILE A 100 18.62 -5.45 0.39
CA ILE A 100 17.44 -6.24 0.01
C ILE A 100 16.18 -5.69 0.68
N PHE A 101 16.27 -5.46 1.99
CA PHE A 101 15.15 -4.92 2.77
C PHE A 101 14.74 -3.53 2.27
N ALA A 102 15.69 -2.61 2.10
CA ALA A 102 15.45 -1.25 1.62
C ALA A 102 14.86 -1.23 0.20
N GLY A 103 15.37 -2.05 -0.71
CA GLY A 103 14.83 -2.17 -2.07
C GLY A 103 13.37 -2.64 -2.08
N LYS A 104 13.03 -3.66 -1.28
CA LYS A 104 11.63 -4.10 -1.14
C LYS A 104 10.77 -3.05 -0.46
N MET A 105 11.27 -2.40 0.60
CA MET A 105 10.56 -1.35 1.31
C MET A 105 10.18 -0.20 0.38
N LEU A 106 11.13 0.26 -0.46
CA LEU A 106 10.87 1.28 -1.48
C LEU A 106 9.85 0.81 -2.52
N GLY A 107 9.89 -0.47 -2.91
CA GLY A 107 8.88 -1.09 -3.77
C GLY A 107 7.48 -0.96 -3.19
N GLY A 108 7.28 -1.41 -1.95
CA GLY A 108 5.99 -1.32 -1.27
C GLY A 108 5.53 0.11 -1.03
N CYS A 109 6.44 1.03 -0.71
CA CYS A 109 6.12 2.45 -0.58
C CYS A 109 5.64 3.03 -1.92
N THR A 110 6.28 2.64 -3.02
CA THR A 110 5.90 3.11 -4.36
C THR A 110 4.53 2.59 -4.75
N ASP A 111 4.24 1.30 -4.50
CA ASP A 111 2.93 0.70 -4.74
C ASP A 111 1.83 1.44 -3.96
N ALA A 112 2.06 1.69 -2.67
CA ALA A 112 1.14 2.43 -1.81
C ALA A 112 0.93 3.87 -2.30
N LEU A 113 2.00 4.59 -2.67
CA LEU A 113 1.91 5.96 -3.19
C LEU A 113 1.18 6.02 -4.54
N ILE A 114 1.36 5.04 -5.43
CA ILE A 114 0.61 4.99 -6.69
C ILE A 114 -0.88 4.85 -6.38
N GLN A 115 -1.26 3.92 -5.50
CA GLN A 115 -2.67 3.73 -5.14
C GLN A 115 -3.26 4.94 -4.41
N GLY A 116 -2.51 5.54 -3.49
CA GLY A 116 -2.89 6.78 -2.82
C GLY A 116 -3.05 7.95 -3.79
N GLY A 117 -2.15 8.08 -4.76
CA GLY A 117 -2.24 9.07 -5.83
C GLY A 117 -3.46 8.87 -6.72
N LEU A 118 -3.79 7.63 -7.06
CA LEU A 118 -5.01 7.30 -7.81
C LEU A 118 -6.28 7.63 -6.99
N MET A 119 -6.26 7.38 -5.68
CA MET A 119 -7.34 7.80 -4.78
C MET A 119 -7.47 9.32 -4.72
N LEU A 120 -6.37 10.07 -4.56
CA LEU A 120 -6.38 11.54 -4.61
C LEU A 120 -6.94 12.07 -5.94
N ALA A 121 -6.58 11.46 -7.06
CA ALA A 121 -7.15 11.79 -8.37
C ALA A 121 -8.68 11.53 -8.40
N PHE A 122 -9.13 10.43 -7.81
CA PHE A 122 -10.56 10.13 -7.68
C PHE A 122 -11.30 11.14 -6.78
N GLY A 123 -10.65 11.66 -5.73
CA GLY A 123 -11.24 12.67 -4.87
C GLY A 123 -11.57 13.99 -5.59
N VAL A 124 -10.84 14.33 -6.66
CA VAL A 124 -11.22 15.47 -7.54
C VAL A 124 -12.58 15.22 -8.19
N ILE A 125 -12.87 13.98 -8.60
CA ILE A 125 -14.16 13.58 -9.19
C ILE A 125 -15.29 13.68 -8.16
N LEU A 126 -14.98 13.46 -6.88
CA LEU A 126 -15.92 13.65 -5.76
C LEU A 126 -16.16 15.14 -5.41
N GLY A 127 -15.53 16.07 -6.12
CA GLY A 127 -15.63 17.52 -5.87
C GLY A 127 -14.69 18.02 -4.77
N ILE A 128 -13.71 17.23 -4.35
CA ILE A 128 -12.71 17.67 -3.37
C ILE A 128 -11.72 18.61 -4.06
N SER A 129 -11.65 19.84 -3.56
CA SER A 129 -10.69 20.83 -4.03
C SER A 129 -9.41 20.77 -3.19
N TYR A 130 -8.29 20.41 -3.80
CA TYR A 130 -6.99 20.34 -3.13
C TYR A 130 -6.16 21.58 -3.40
N SER A 131 -5.53 22.13 -2.36
CA SER A 131 -4.38 23.03 -2.56
C SER A 131 -3.11 22.22 -2.79
N VAL A 132 -2.10 22.81 -3.45
CA VAL A 132 -0.79 22.17 -3.63
C VAL A 132 -0.19 21.75 -2.29
N GLN A 133 -0.36 22.57 -1.26
CA GLN A 133 0.10 22.29 0.11
C GLN A 133 -0.57 21.04 0.68
N MET A 134 -1.88 20.88 0.50
CA MET A 134 -2.62 19.69 0.96
C MET A 134 -2.12 18.42 0.28
N VAL A 135 -1.88 18.46 -1.03
CA VAL A 135 -1.36 17.31 -1.78
C VAL A 135 0.03 16.94 -1.29
N VAL A 136 0.92 17.92 -1.11
CA VAL A 136 2.29 17.67 -0.61
C VAL A 136 2.27 17.06 0.80
N VAL A 137 1.46 17.61 1.71
CA VAL A 137 1.31 17.08 3.07
C VAL A 137 0.75 15.65 3.03
N ALA A 138 -0.27 15.39 2.21
CA ALA A 138 -0.82 14.06 2.03
C ALA A 138 0.23 13.07 1.50
N MET A 139 1.01 13.46 0.49
CA MET A 139 2.07 12.60 -0.07
C MET A 139 3.15 12.28 0.96
N ILE A 140 3.58 13.25 1.77
CA ILE A 140 4.55 13.02 2.85
C ILE A 140 3.96 12.08 3.91
N PHE A 141 2.71 12.32 4.33
CA PHE A 141 2.04 11.45 5.29
C PHE A 141 1.91 10.02 4.78
N MET A 142 1.48 9.85 3.52
CA MET A 142 1.36 8.54 2.88
C MET A 142 2.72 7.84 2.78
N LEU A 143 3.79 8.56 2.45
CA LEU A 143 5.15 8.00 2.39
C LEU A 143 5.62 7.53 3.77
N VAL A 144 5.44 8.34 4.82
CA VAL A 144 5.84 7.99 6.19
C VAL A 144 5.03 6.78 6.68
N LEU A 145 3.70 6.82 6.51
CA LEU A 145 2.83 5.71 6.88
C LEU A 145 3.19 4.42 6.13
N ALA A 146 3.36 4.50 4.81
CA ALA A 146 3.74 3.36 3.99
C ALA A 146 5.11 2.82 4.41
N SER A 147 6.09 3.68 4.66
CA SER A 147 7.43 3.26 5.09
C SER A 147 7.40 2.43 6.38
N ALA A 148 6.61 2.86 7.37
CA ALA A 148 6.46 2.16 8.64
C ALA A 148 5.72 0.83 8.45
N VAL A 149 4.57 0.87 7.77
CA VAL A 149 3.66 -0.28 7.65
C VAL A 149 4.21 -1.35 6.70
N VAL A 150 4.84 -0.95 5.57
CA VAL A 150 5.55 -1.87 4.68
C VAL A 150 6.68 -2.56 5.44
N SER A 151 7.44 -1.82 6.26
CA SER A 151 8.51 -2.41 7.07
C SER A 151 7.98 -3.47 8.03
N ILE A 152 6.86 -3.19 8.72
CA ILE A 152 6.18 -4.16 9.59
C ILE A 152 5.75 -5.40 8.79
N GLY A 153 5.10 -5.21 7.64
CA GLY A 153 4.68 -6.30 6.77
C GLY A 153 5.86 -7.17 6.29
N LEU A 154 6.97 -6.54 5.88
CA LEU A 154 8.18 -7.24 5.46
C LEU A 154 8.83 -8.00 6.62
N ILE A 155 8.89 -7.42 7.82
CA ILE A 155 9.40 -8.09 9.01
C ILE A 155 8.56 -9.34 9.30
N ILE A 156 7.22 -9.21 9.35
CA ILE A 156 6.33 -10.35 9.58
C ILE A 156 6.53 -11.42 8.50
N GLY A 157 6.50 -11.03 7.23
CA GLY A 157 6.70 -11.94 6.10
C GLY A 157 8.07 -12.63 6.13
N SER A 158 9.09 -11.98 6.68
CA SER A 158 10.43 -12.57 6.84
C SER A 158 10.47 -13.73 7.84
N PHE A 159 9.51 -13.82 8.77
CA PHE A 159 9.36 -14.94 9.70
C PHE A 159 8.33 -15.99 9.23
N MET A 160 7.52 -15.69 8.21
CA MET A 160 6.49 -16.61 7.72
C MET A 160 7.02 -17.60 6.68
N GLU A 161 6.42 -18.80 6.68
CA GLU A 161 6.69 -19.90 5.74
C GLU A 161 5.53 -20.15 4.75
N SER A 162 4.32 -19.70 5.11
CA SER A 162 3.11 -19.87 4.29
C SER A 162 2.38 -18.55 4.07
N PRO A 163 1.90 -18.28 2.82
CA PRO A 163 1.02 -17.17 2.52
C PRO A 163 -0.23 -17.15 3.42
N GLU A 164 -0.77 -18.33 3.73
CA GLU A 164 -1.96 -18.50 4.56
C GLU A 164 -1.69 -18.03 6.00
N GLY A 165 -0.56 -18.42 6.59
CA GLY A 165 -0.17 -18.00 7.94
C GLY A 165 0.08 -16.49 8.02
N PHE A 166 0.70 -15.92 6.99
CA PHE A 166 0.87 -14.47 6.89
C PHE A 166 -0.46 -13.72 6.92
N ASN A 167 -1.43 -14.15 6.08
CA ASN A 167 -2.74 -13.50 6.00
C ASN A 167 -3.48 -13.52 7.35
N LEU A 168 -3.40 -14.62 8.11
CA LEU A 168 -4.02 -14.73 9.44
C LEU A 168 -3.41 -13.73 10.44
N ILE A 169 -2.08 -13.68 10.54
CA ILE A 169 -1.39 -12.78 11.48
C ILE A 169 -1.63 -11.32 11.10
N VAL A 170 -1.48 -10.98 9.81
CA VAL A 170 -1.70 -9.62 9.34
C VAL A 170 -3.14 -9.20 9.56
N SER A 171 -4.13 -10.05 9.28
CA SER A 171 -5.53 -9.70 9.53
C SER A 171 -5.76 -9.38 11.01
N PHE A 172 -5.21 -10.19 11.93
CA PHE A 172 -5.30 -9.94 13.37
C PHE A 172 -4.69 -8.59 13.78
N LEU A 173 -3.61 -8.14 13.13
CA LEU A 173 -2.99 -6.84 13.39
C LEU A 173 -3.72 -5.68 12.73
N VAL A 174 -4.26 -5.88 11.52
CA VAL A 174 -4.89 -4.82 10.74
C VAL A 174 -6.25 -4.45 11.30
N PHE A 175 -7.05 -5.40 11.77
CA PHE A 175 -8.38 -5.07 12.32
C PHE A 175 -8.30 -4.05 13.47
N PRO A 176 -7.44 -4.19 14.50
CA PRO A 176 -7.27 -3.17 15.52
C PRO A 176 -6.70 -1.84 15.03
N LEU A 177 -5.87 -1.85 13.97
CA LEU A 177 -5.32 -0.61 13.38
C LEU A 177 -6.33 0.12 12.48
N PHE A 178 -7.34 -0.60 12.02
CA PHE A 178 -8.38 -0.11 11.13
C PHE A 178 -9.49 0.63 11.88
N PHE A 179 -9.83 0.19 13.08
CA PHE A 179 -10.87 0.75 13.95
C PHE A 179 -10.31 1.79 14.93
#